data_AF-A0A6V8NL65-F1
#
_entry.id   AF-A0A6V8NL65-F1
#
_cell.length_a   1.000
_cell.length_b   1.000
_cell.length_c   1.000
_cell.angle_alpha   90.00
_cell.angle_beta   90.00
_cell.angle_gamma   90.00
#
_symmetry.space_group_name_H-M   'P 1'
#
loop_
_entity.id
_entity.type
_entity.pdbx_description
1 polymer ?
#
loop_
_entity_poly.entity_id
_entity_poly.type
_entity_poly.pdbx_seq_one_letter_code
_entity_poly.pdbx_strand_id
1 'polypeptide(L)'
;MNFSIGGVLELLIFVIKVYSFVIVARAILSWFSPGHRSLLGSIYSFLYDLTEPFLRIFRNLLSSVASLGGLDLSPLLALIFLMIISRLLNYIAYNYFP
;
A
#
# COMPACT_ATOMS: atom_id res chain seq x y z
N MET A 1 -28.62 9.81 -10.72
CA MET A 1 -27.31 9.52 -11.34
C MET A 1 -26.14 9.49 -10.36
N ASN A 2 -26.27 10.01 -9.13
CA ASN A 2 -25.19 10.05 -8.12
C ASN A 2 -24.78 8.67 -7.55
N PHE A 3 -25.66 7.67 -7.66
CA PHE A 3 -25.42 6.31 -7.14
C PHE A 3 -24.20 5.63 -7.78
N SER A 4 -23.96 5.88 -9.08
CA SER A 4 -22.84 5.27 -9.78
C SER A 4 -21.50 5.86 -9.36
N ILE A 5 -21.45 7.14 -8.98
CA ILE A 5 -20.22 7.82 -8.58
C ILE A 5 -19.84 7.42 -7.14
N GLY A 6 -20.82 7.39 -6.24
CA GLY A 6 -20.64 6.88 -4.87
C GLY A 6 -20.10 5.44 -4.86
N GLY A 7 -20.70 4.55 -5.63
CA GLY A 7 -20.24 3.15 -5.73
C GLY A 7 -18.80 3.00 -6.26
N VAL A 8 -18.38 3.83 -7.22
CA VAL A 8 -16.99 3.84 -7.71
C VAL A 8 -16.02 4.33 -6.63
N LEU A 9 -16.40 5.34 -5.85
CA LEU A 9 -15.59 5.84 -4.74
C LEU A 9 -15.43 4.77 -3.65
N GLU A 10 -16.51 4.07 -3.28
CA GLU A 10 -16.46 2.97 -2.31
C GLU A 10 -15.56 1.83 -2.79
N LEU A 11 -15.68 1.45 -4.06
CA LEU A 11 -14.82 0.43 -4.66
C LEU A 11 -13.34 0.86 -4.61
N LEU A 12 -13.04 2.12 -4.92
CA LEU A 12 -11.68 2.66 -4.85
C LEU A 12 -11.14 2.64 -3.42
N ILE A 13 -11.94 3.06 -2.44
CA ILE A 13 -11.58 3.01 -1.01
C ILE A 13 -11.32 1.56 -0.58
N PHE A 14 -12.13 0.61 -1.03
CA PHE A 14 -11.94 -0.82 -0.77
C PHE A 14 -10.62 -1.33 -1.37
N VAL A 15 -10.33 -1.00 -2.63
CA VAL A 15 -9.06 -1.37 -3.28
C VAL A 15 -7.86 -0.80 -2.53
N ILE A 16 -7.92 0.46 -2.07
CA ILE A 16 -6.86 1.07 -1.27
C ILE A 16 -6.65 0.30 0.05
N LYS A 17 -7.73 -0.12 0.71
CA LYS A 17 -7.65 -0.93 1.95
C LYS A 17 -6.99 -2.27 1.69
N VAL A 18 -7.43 -3.01 0.67
CA VAL A 18 -6.85 -4.30 0.28
C VAL A 18 -5.37 -4.13 -0.06
N TYR A 19 -5.02 -3.15 -0.89
CA TYR A 19 -3.65 -2.90 -1.28
C TYR A 19 -2.75 -2.50 -0.09
N SER A 20 -3.29 -1.75 0.88
CA SER A 20 -2.59 -1.48 2.14
C SER A 20 -2.27 -2.78 2.91
N PHE A 21 -3.22 -3.73 2.99
CA PHE A 21 -2.94 -5.04 3.59
C PHE A 21 -1.87 -5.83 2.83
N VAL A 22 -1.84 -5.77 1.50
CA VAL A 22 -0.78 -6.40 0.68
C VAL A 22 0.59 -5.82 1.05
N ILE A 23 0.71 -4.51 1.20
CA ILE A 23 1.96 -3.85 1.64
C ILE A 23 2.36 -4.30 3.05
N VAL A 24 1.40 -4.36 3.99
CA VAL A 24 1.67 -4.86 5.35
C VAL A 24 2.12 -6.31 5.32
N ALA A 25 1.46 -7.19 4.56
CA ALA A 25 1.82 -8.59 4.44
C ALA A 25 3.26 -8.76 3.90
N ARG A 26 3.63 -8.00 2.86
CA ARG A 26 5.01 -7.96 2.36
C ARG A 26 6.00 -7.53 3.44
N ALA A 27 5.69 -6.45 4.16
CA ALA A 27 6.57 -5.89 5.18
C ALA A 27 6.76 -6.83 6.39
N ILE A 28 5.71 -7.57 6.77
CA ILE A 28 5.81 -8.60 7.80
C ILE A 28 6.68 -9.76 7.30
N LEU A 29 6.42 -10.26 6.09
CA LEU A 29 7.18 -11.40 5.54
C LEU A 29 8.65 -11.08 5.31
N SER A 30 9.03 -9.82 5.04
CA SER A 30 10.44 -9.46 4.87
C SER A 30 11.27 -9.66 6.14
N TRP A 31 10.68 -9.57 7.33
CA TRP A 31 11.38 -9.86 8.60
C TRP A 31 11.71 -11.34 8.78
N PHE A 32 10.92 -12.24 8.18
CA PHE A 32 11.13 -13.68 8.30
C PHE A 32 12.13 -14.22 7.27
N SER A 33 12.55 -13.41 6.29
CA SER A 33 13.50 -13.80 5.23
C SER A 33 13.18 -15.18 4.62
N PRO A 34 11.99 -15.37 4.01
CA PRO A 34 11.55 -16.67 3.54
C PRO A 34 12.45 -17.18 2.41
N GLY A 35 12.83 -18.46 2.49
CA GLY A 35 13.68 -19.08 1.47
C GLY A 35 12.99 -19.15 0.10
N HIS A 36 13.73 -18.86 -0.97
CA HIS A 36 13.22 -18.73 -2.35
C HIS A 36 12.45 -19.95 -2.88
N ARG A 37 12.74 -21.17 -2.39
CA ARG A 37 12.08 -22.42 -2.82
C ARG A 37 10.93 -22.85 -1.91
N SER A 38 10.61 -22.06 -0.88
CA SER A 38 9.52 -22.33 0.05
C SER A 38 8.22 -21.69 -0.42
N LEU A 39 7.07 -22.22 0.03
CA LEU A 39 5.76 -21.61 -0.22
C LEU A 39 5.69 -20.15 0.23
N LEU A 40 6.27 -19.83 1.40
CA LEU A 40 6.36 -18.46 1.91
C LEU A 40 7.21 -17.57 1.01
N GLY A 41 8.27 -18.11 0.41
CA GLY A 41 9.12 -17.40 -0.56
C GLY A 41 8.34 -17.02 -1.81
N SER A 42 7.56 -17.96 -2.37
CA SER A 42 6.71 -17.67 -3.53
C SER A 42 5.64 -16.62 -3.24
N ILE A 43 4.99 -16.68 -2.07
CA ILE A 43 4.03 -15.65 -1.63
C ILE A 43 4.74 -14.30 -1.49
N TYR A 44 5.92 -14.26 -0.86
CA TYR A 44 6.69 -13.03 -0.71
C TYR A 44 7.06 -12.43 -2.07
N SER A 45 7.57 -13.23 -3.02
CA SER A 45 7.90 -12.76 -4.37
C SER A 45 6.68 -12.18 -5.09
N PHE A 46 5.52 -12.84 -4.99
CA PHE A 46 4.28 -12.31 -5.55
C PHE A 46 3.88 -10.96 -4.94
N LEU A 47 3.92 -10.84 -3.61
CA LEU A 47 3.62 -9.58 -2.92
C LEU A 47 4.66 -8.49 -3.25
N TYR A 48 5.93 -8.88 -3.42
CA TYR A 48 7.00 -7.99 -3.87
C TYR A 48 6.66 -7.43 -5.26
N ASP A 49 6.40 -8.28 -6.25
CA ASP A 49 6.11 -7.87 -7.62
C ASP A 49 4.88 -6.97 -7.71
N LEU A 50 3.85 -7.26 -6.92
CA LEU A 50 2.63 -6.44 -6.85
C LEU A 50 2.88 -5.04 -6.29
N THR A 51 3.77 -4.92 -5.29
CA THR A 51 3.92 -3.67 -4.52
C THR A 51 5.15 -2.87 -4.91
N GLU A 52 6.15 -3.48 -5.55
CA GLU A 52 7.43 -2.86 -5.85
C GLU A 52 7.33 -1.61 -6.74
N PRO A 53 6.51 -1.56 -7.81
CA PRO A 53 6.40 -0.35 -8.62
C PRO A 53 5.97 0.88 -7.80
N PHE A 54 5.09 0.68 -6.82
CA PHE A 54 4.63 1.72 -5.91
C PHE A 54 5.65 2.01 -4.82
N LEU A 55 6.13 0.98 -4.11
CA LEU A 55 7.10 1.13 -3.01
C LEU A 55 8.44 1.70 -3.48
N ARG A 56 8.86 1.43 -4.72
CA ARG A 56 10.06 2.03 -5.32
C ARG A 56 9.98 3.55 -5.38
N ILE A 57 8.80 4.13 -5.61
CA ILE A 57 8.61 5.58 -5.61
C ILE A 57 8.90 6.12 -4.20
N PHE A 58 8.30 5.51 -3.17
CA PHE A 58 8.51 5.92 -1.78
C PHE A 58 9.94 5.66 -1.31
N ARG A 59 10.59 4.58 -1.77
CA ARG A 59 11.99 4.29 -1.49
C ARG A 59 12.89 5.38 -2.04
N ASN A 60 12.70 5.78 -3.30
CA ASN A 60 13.47 6.85 -3.92
C ASN A 60 13.23 8.20 -3.23
N LEU A 61 11.97 8.51 -2.88
CA LEU A 61 11.62 9.71 -2.11
C LEU A 61 12.29 9.70 -0.73
N LEU A 62 12.22 8.57 -0.01
CA LEU A 62 12.83 8.43 1.31
C LEU A 62 14.35 8.59 1.23
N SER A 63 15.02 7.95 0.27
CA SER A 63 16.47 8.11 0.08
C SER A 63 16.87 9.55 -0.26
N SER A 64 16.00 10.32 -0.91
CA SER A 64 16.24 11.74 -1.18
C SER A 64 16.07 12.64 0.05
N VAL A 65 15.22 12.25 1.01
CA VAL A 65 14.86 13.08 2.18
C VAL A 65 15.62 12.65 3.44
N ALA A 66 16.00 11.38 3.53
CA ALA A 66 16.67 10.79 4.69
C ALA A 66 17.65 9.68 4.25
N SER A 67 18.93 9.82 4.62
CA SER A 67 19.96 8.78 4.41
C SER A 67 19.88 7.67 5.48
N LEU A 68 18.68 7.11 5.69
CA LEU A 68 18.46 6.03 6.65
C LEU A 68 19.04 4.74 6.07
N GLY A 69 20.21 4.36 6.59
CA GLY A 69 20.93 3.16 6.19
C GLY A 69 20.12 1.89 6.45
N GLY A 70 20.05 1.03 5.43
CA GLY A 70 19.72 -0.40 5.51
C GLY A 70 18.27 -0.79 5.83
N LEU A 71 17.51 0.03 6.56
CA LEU A 71 16.12 -0.24 6.94
C LEU A 71 15.16 0.35 5.89
N ASP A 72 14.43 -0.52 5.20
CA ASP A 72 13.42 -0.11 4.22
C ASP A 72 12.15 0.39 4.93
N LEU A 73 12.09 1.69 5.21
CA LEU A 73 10.88 2.36 5.74
C LEU A 73 9.91 2.78 4.63
N SER A 74 10.17 2.45 3.37
CA SER A 74 9.26 2.77 2.27
C SER A 74 7.85 2.19 2.46
N PRO A 75 7.65 0.97 3.03
CA PRO A 75 6.30 0.46 3.29
C PRO A 75 5.53 1.34 4.28
N LEU A 76 6.19 1.85 5.33
CA LEU A 76 5.56 2.72 6.31
C LEU A 76 5.12 4.04 5.68
N LEU A 77 5.99 4.67 4.89
CA LEU A 77 5.67 5.93 4.22
C LEU A 77 4.52 5.75 3.20
N ALA A 78 4.54 4.66 2.45
CA ALA A 78 3.49 4.30 1.51
C ALA A 78 2.13 4.08 2.22
N LEU A 79 2.12 3.41 3.38
CA LEU A 79 0.91 3.19 4.17
C LEU A 79 0.34 4.51 4.71
N ILE A 80 1.20 5.42 5.19
CA ILE A 80 0.76 6.75 5.64
C ILE A 80 0.11 7.52 4.49
N PHE A 81 0.74 7.50 3.30
CA PHE A 81 0.18 8.14 2.12
C PHE A 81 -1.19 7.55 1.75
N LEU A 82 -1.31 6.22 1.65
CA LEU A 82 -2.58 5.56 1.35
C LEU A 82 -3.65 5.85 2.42
N MET A 83 -3.27 5.95 3.69
CA MET A 83 -4.19 6.32 4.76
C MET A 83 -4.75 7.73 4.57
N ILE A 84 -3.91 8.71 4.22
CA ILE A 84 -4.35 10.08 3.93
C ILE A 84 -5.32 10.09 2.74
N ILE A 85 -4.96 9.43 1.63
CA ILE A 85 -5.83 9.34 0.44
C ILE A 85 -7.16 8.69 0.78
N SER A 86 -7.15 7.58 1.53
CA SER A 86 -8.37 6.90 1.95
C SER A 86 -9.25 7.82 2.80
N ARG A 87 -8.68 8.56 3.76
CA ARG A 87 -9.44 9.51 4.60
C ARG A 87 -10.08 10.62 3.76
N LEU A 88 -9.35 11.19 2.80
CA LEU A 88 -9.87 12.21 1.90
C LEU A 88 -11.02 11.68 1.03
N LEU A 89 -10.85 10.48 0.46
CA LEU A 89 -11.91 9.86 -0.34
C LEU A 89 -13.15 9.55 0.48
N ASN A 90 -13.00 9.04 1.72
CA ASN A 90 -14.14 8.81 2.62
C ASN A 90 -14.84 10.12 2.98
N TYR A 91 -14.10 11.20 3.22
CA TYR A 91 -14.68 12.51 3.45
C TYR A 91 -15.50 12.99 2.24
N ILE A 92 -14.96 12.86 1.03
CA ILE A 92 -15.69 13.25 -0.19
C ILE A 92 -16.92 12.37 -0.39
N ALA A 93 -16.80 11.05 -0.24
CA ALA A 93 -17.90 10.12 -0.38
C ALA A 93 -19.05 10.48 0.58
N TYR A 94 -18.76 10.66 1.87
CA TYR A 94 -19.76 10.98 2.88
C TYR A 94 -20.46 12.33 2.67
N ASN A 95 -19.72 13.38 2.29
CA ASN A 95 -20.30 14.73 2.19
C ASN A 95 -21.06 14.99 0.88
N TYR A 96 -20.71 14.30 -0.21
CA TYR A 96 -21.30 14.53 -1.53
C TYR A 96 -22.20 13.38 -2.00
N PHE A 97 -22.08 12.19 -1.40
CA PHE A 97 -22.84 10.98 -1.74
C PHE A 97 -23.33 10.27 -0.46
N PRO A 98 -24.20 10.92 0.33
CA PRO A 98 -24.73 10.34 1.57
C PRO A 98 -25.64 9.12 1.32
#